data_AF-A0A4V2BAN6-F1
#
_entry.id   AF-A0A4V2BAN6-F1
#
_cell.length_a   1.000
_cell.length_b   1.000
_cell.length_c   1.000
_cell.angle_alpha   90.00
_cell.angle_beta   90.00
_cell.angle_gamma   90.00
#
_symmetry.space_group_name_H-M   'P 1'
#
loop_
_entity.id
_entity.type
_entity.pdbx_description
1 polymer ?
#
loop_
_entity_poly.entity_id
_entity_poly.type
_entity_poly.pdbx_seq_one_letter_code
_entity_poly.pdbx_strand_id
1 'polypeptide(L)'
;MSDDKKDAVTIGVTLSSQLITAALAMIAVIGTFSVFIIDKREVGLCYTIIIGIAFISFIVSIICGGRGINKVREDGFTSNWNLKNSKKHYNRQAILCLVGIIFFIISVFLGKEKSDISKQNLLKETETIKQLRISDSVTKKKIRLLELKIDSLEKQQSQKELTPPSIAPNNLHVAPKPK
;
A
#
# COMPACT_ATOMS: atom_id res chain seq x y z
N MET A 1 -43.00 -3.97 -45.14
CA MET A 1 -41.70 -3.32 -45.44
C MET A 1 -41.32 -2.22 -44.43
N SER A 2 -42.27 -1.58 -43.73
CA SER A 2 -41.99 -0.67 -42.59
C SER A 2 -41.62 -1.42 -41.30
N ASP A 3 -42.26 -2.57 -41.07
CA ASP A 3 -42.19 -3.26 -39.78
C ASP A 3 -40.85 -3.97 -39.58
N ASP A 4 -40.34 -4.66 -40.61
CA ASP A 4 -39.00 -5.29 -40.55
C ASP A 4 -37.88 -4.29 -40.23
N LYS A 5 -37.98 -3.06 -40.75
CA LYS A 5 -37.00 -1.99 -40.47
C LYS A 5 -37.13 -1.50 -39.03
N LYS A 6 -38.35 -1.32 -38.54
CA LYS A 6 -38.63 -0.91 -37.16
C LYS A 6 -38.15 -1.97 -36.17
N ASP A 7 -38.35 -3.25 -36.47
CA ASP A 7 -37.89 -4.37 -35.66
C ASP A 7 -36.37 -4.44 -35.62
N ALA A 8 -35.71 -4.33 -36.78
CA ALA A 8 -34.25 -4.30 -36.86
C ALA A 8 -33.64 -3.13 -36.06
N VAL A 9 -34.27 -1.95 -36.10
CA VAL A 9 -33.85 -0.79 -35.29
C VAL A 9 -34.06 -1.04 -33.80
N THR A 10 -35.19 -1.64 -33.42
CA THR A 10 -35.52 -1.97 -32.02
C THR A 10 -34.53 -2.98 -31.43
N ILE A 11 -34.11 -3.97 -32.22
CA ILE A 11 -33.04 -4.91 -31.84
C ILE A 11 -31.73 -4.15 -31.59
N GLY A 12 -31.36 -3.22 -32.48
CA GLY A 12 -30.16 -2.39 -32.33
C GLY A 12 -30.17 -1.54 -31.06
N VAL A 13 -31.30 -0.90 -30.75
CA VAL A 13 -31.49 -0.12 -29.51
C VAL A 13 -31.37 -1.02 -28.28
N THR A 14 -32.02 -2.19 -28.30
CA THR A 14 -31.96 -3.15 -27.19
C THR A 14 -30.53 -3.62 -26.92
N LEU A 15 -29.79 -4.00 -27.96
CA LEU A 15 -28.39 -4.41 -27.85
C LEU A 15 -27.51 -3.27 -27.31
N SER A 16 -27.70 -2.04 -27.81
CA SER A 16 -27.00 -0.85 -27.32
C SER A 16 -27.27 -0.61 -25.84
N SER A 17 -28.51 -0.74 -25.38
CA SER A 17 -28.88 -0.57 -23.98
C SER A 17 -28.24 -1.64 -23.09
N GLN A 18 -28.24 -2.91 -23.52
CA GLN A 18 -27.54 -3.99 -22.81
C GLN A 18 -26.02 -3.72 -22.71
N LEU A 19 -25.41 -3.23 -23.80
CA LEU A 19 -24.01 -2.81 -23.80
C LEU A 19 -23.74 -1.64 -22.84
N ILE A 20 -24.65 -0.68 -22.71
CA ILE A 20 -24.55 0.41 -21.73
C ILE A 20 -24.58 -0.16 -20.30
N THR A 21 -25.54 -1.04 -20.00
CA THR A 21 -25.65 -1.70 -18.69
C THR A 21 -24.39 -2.50 -18.36
N ALA A 22 -23.87 -3.26 -19.32
CA ALA A 22 -22.61 -3.99 -19.17
C ALA A 22 -21.42 -3.06 -18.94
N ALA A 23 -21.32 -1.95 -19.68
CA ALA A 23 -20.26 -0.97 -19.49
C ALA A 23 -20.31 -0.30 -18.11
N LEU A 24 -21.50 0.01 -17.59
CA LEU A 24 -21.69 0.53 -16.23
C LEU A 24 -21.27 -0.48 -15.17
N ALA A 25 -21.64 -1.76 -15.35
CA ALA A 25 -21.19 -2.82 -14.47
C ALA A 25 -19.66 -2.96 -14.48
N MET A 26 -19.04 -2.90 -15.66
CA MET A 26 -17.58 -2.95 -15.79
C MET A 26 -16.88 -1.75 -15.14
N ILE A 27 -17.48 -0.56 -15.17
CA ILE A 27 -16.96 0.61 -14.44
C ILE A 27 -16.95 0.35 -12.92
N ALA A 28 -18.01 -0.27 -12.38
CA ALA A 28 -18.04 -0.64 -10.97
C ALA A 28 -16.97 -1.69 -10.64
N VAL A 29 -16.83 -2.71 -11.48
CA VAL A 29 -15.77 -3.74 -11.35
C VAL A 29 -14.38 -3.10 -11.38
N ILE A 30 -14.13 -2.15 -12.29
CA ILE A 30 -12.87 -1.39 -12.33
C ILE A 30 -12.63 -0.69 -10.99
N GLY A 31 -13.64 -0.02 -10.42
CA GLY A 31 -13.52 0.65 -9.13
C GLY A 31 -13.10 -0.32 -8.02
N THR A 32 -13.81 -1.44 -7.89
CA THR A 32 -13.52 -2.47 -6.87
C THR A 32 -12.13 -3.08 -7.05
N PHE A 33 -11.76 -3.48 -8.27
CA PHE A 33 -10.45 -4.05 -8.55
C PHE A 33 -9.33 -3.02 -8.38
N SER A 34 -9.58 -1.75 -8.70
CA SER A 34 -8.59 -0.69 -8.51
C SER A 34 -8.22 -0.52 -7.05
N VAL A 35 -9.22 -0.45 -6.17
CA VAL A 35 -8.98 -0.37 -4.72
C VAL A 35 -8.25 -1.61 -4.22
N PHE A 36 -8.66 -2.81 -4.65
CA PHE A 36 -8.02 -4.06 -4.25
C PHE A 36 -6.55 -4.16 -4.69
N ILE A 37 -6.26 -3.80 -5.94
CA ILE A 37 -4.90 -3.85 -6.48
C ILE A 37 -4.02 -2.79 -5.82
N ILE A 38 -4.52 -1.58 -5.58
CA ILE A 38 -3.77 -0.53 -4.88
C ILE A 38 -3.46 -0.94 -3.43
N ASP A 39 -4.37 -1.63 -2.76
CA ASP A 39 -4.16 -2.13 -1.40
C ASP A 39 -3.13 -3.27 -1.35
N LYS A 40 -3.19 -4.23 -2.29
CA LYS A 40 -2.39 -5.46 -2.25
C LYS A 40 -1.11 -5.44 -3.07
N ARG A 41 -0.96 -4.54 -4.03
CA ARG A 41 0.13 -4.56 -5.02
C ARG A 41 0.83 -3.21 -5.09
N GLU A 42 2.11 -3.25 -5.43
CA GLU A 42 2.81 -2.04 -5.86
C GLU A 42 2.46 -1.77 -7.31
N VAL A 43 1.69 -0.71 -7.52
CA VAL A 43 1.27 -0.27 -8.84
C VAL A 43 2.17 0.87 -9.34
N GLY A 44 2.77 0.68 -10.50
CA GLY A 44 3.48 1.75 -11.20
C GLY A 44 2.53 2.67 -11.96
N LEU A 45 3.04 3.80 -12.46
CA LEU A 45 2.28 4.76 -13.27
C LEU A 45 1.60 4.12 -14.50
N CYS A 46 2.22 3.10 -15.09
CA CYS A 46 1.68 2.38 -16.24
C CYS A 46 0.31 1.74 -15.93
N TYR A 47 0.13 1.18 -14.72
CA TYR A 47 -1.15 0.63 -14.28
C TYR A 47 -2.23 1.71 -14.25
N THR A 48 -1.94 2.86 -13.63
CA THR A 48 -2.89 3.98 -13.51
C THR A 48 -3.32 4.53 -14.86
N ILE A 49 -2.38 4.60 -15.82
CA ILE A 49 -2.69 5.06 -17.18
C ILE A 49 -3.60 4.04 -17.89
N ILE A 50 -3.27 2.75 -17.82
CA ILE A 50 -4.04 1.70 -18.51
C ILE A 50 -5.46 1.59 -17.94
N ILE A 51 -5.62 1.58 -16.62
CA ILE A 51 -6.94 1.52 -15.99
C ILE A 51 -7.76 2.78 -16.30
N GLY A 52 -7.10 3.95 -16.36
CA GLY A 52 -7.72 5.20 -16.79
C GLY A 52 -8.22 5.14 -18.23
N ILE A 53 -7.43 4.59 -19.15
CA ILE A 53 -7.85 4.38 -20.54
C ILE A 53 -9.05 3.42 -20.62
N ALA A 54 -9.04 2.32 -19.86
CA ALA A 54 -10.16 1.38 -19.81
C ALA A 54 -11.45 2.08 -19.35
N PHE A 55 -11.38 2.84 -18.25
CA PHE A 55 -12.50 3.61 -17.71
C PHE A 55 -13.05 4.63 -18.72
N ILE A 56 -12.17 5.43 -19.33
CA ILE A 56 -12.56 6.41 -20.35
C ILE A 56 -13.21 5.70 -21.55
N SER A 57 -12.68 4.55 -21.97
CA SER A 57 -13.25 3.79 -23.08
C SER A 57 -14.70 3.36 -22.82
N PHE A 58 -15.02 2.92 -21.59
CA PHE A 58 -16.40 2.61 -21.21
C PHE A 58 -17.31 3.85 -21.19
N ILE A 59 -16.83 4.99 -20.69
CA ILE A 59 -17.62 6.25 -20.74
C ILE A 59 -17.90 6.67 -22.17
N VAL A 60 -16.88 6.69 -23.03
CA VAL A 60 -17.05 7.09 -24.44
C VAL A 60 -17.95 6.09 -25.18
N SER A 61 -17.89 4.80 -24.83
CA SER A 61 -18.81 3.77 -25.33
C SER A 61 -20.26 4.11 -24.98
N ILE A 62 -20.56 4.42 -23.71
CA ILE A 62 -21.90 4.79 -23.26
C ILE A 62 -22.42 6.04 -24.00
N ILE A 63 -21.58 7.07 -24.16
CA ILE A 63 -21.94 8.28 -24.91
C ILE A 63 -22.25 7.96 -26.38
N CYS A 64 -21.47 7.07 -27.01
CA CYS A 64 -21.74 6.64 -28.38
C CYS A 64 -23.06 5.88 -28.50
N GLY A 65 -23.37 5.00 -27.54
CA GLY A 65 -24.65 4.28 -27.47
C GLY A 65 -25.83 5.24 -27.31
N GLY A 66 -25.75 6.17 -26.36
CA GLY A 66 -26.77 7.20 -26.15
C GLY A 66 -27.00 8.09 -27.38
N ARG A 67 -25.93 8.50 -28.07
CA ARG A 67 -26.04 9.23 -29.35
C ARG A 67 -26.71 8.39 -30.45
N GLY A 68 -26.40 7.09 -30.52
CA GLY A 68 -27.06 6.16 -31.45
C GLY A 68 -28.56 6.04 -31.19
N ILE A 69 -28.96 5.90 -29.92
CA ILE A 69 -30.37 5.86 -29.51
C ILE A 69 -31.07 7.18 -29.84
N ASN A 70 -30.45 8.33 -29.57
CA ASN A 70 -31.06 9.63 -29.91
C ASN A 70 -31.25 9.79 -31.43
N LYS A 71 -30.27 9.32 -32.24
CA LYS A 71 -30.38 9.30 -33.70
C LYS A 71 -31.59 8.47 -34.17
N VAL A 72 -31.75 7.27 -33.61
CA VAL A 72 -32.90 6.40 -33.88
C VAL A 72 -34.22 7.07 -33.50
N ARG A 73 -34.25 7.77 -32.37
CA ARG A 73 -35.43 8.50 -31.90
C ARG A 73 -35.84 9.57 -32.91
N GLU A 74 -34.90 10.38 -33.39
CA GLU A 74 -35.13 11.42 -34.40
C GLU A 74 -35.61 10.83 -35.74
N ASP A 75 -34.99 9.74 -36.19
CA ASP A 75 -35.38 9.01 -37.40
C ASP A 75 -36.79 8.40 -37.27
N GLY A 76 -37.18 7.95 -36.07
CA GLY A 76 -38.53 7.48 -35.75
C GLY A 76 -39.60 8.57 -35.83
N PHE A 77 -39.30 9.80 -35.37
CA PHE A 77 -40.21 10.95 -35.49
C PHE A 77 -40.42 11.40 -36.94
N THR A 78 -39.41 11.26 -37.79
CA THR A 78 -39.47 11.65 -39.20
C THR A 78 -39.98 10.53 -40.12
N SER A 79 -40.38 9.38 -39.56
CA SER A 79 -40.76 8.15 -40.29
C SER A 79 -39.71 7.62 -41.27
N ASN A 80 -38.45 8.08 -41.13
CA ASN A 80 -37.35 7.72 -42.01
C ASN A 80 -36.40 6.79 -41.26
N TRP A 81 -36.81 5.54 -41.08
CA TRP A 81 -36.06 4.50 -40.37
C TRP A 81 -34.75 4.15 -41.11
N ASN A 82 -33.70 4.93 -40.86
CA ASN A 82 -32.41 4.79 -41.51
C ASN A 82 -31.43 3.97 -40.65
N LEU A 83 -31.42 2.65 -40.90
CA LEU A 83 -30.56 1.70 -40.19
C LEU A 83 -29.06 2.01 -40.30
N LYS A 84 -28.64 2.69 -41.36
CA LYS A 84 -27.21 2.88 -41.69
C LYS A 84 -26.55 3.88 -40.74
N ASN A 85 -27.28 4.91 -40.33
CA ASN A 85 -26.78 5.95 -39.44
C ASN A 85 -26.62 5.44 -38.01
N SER A 86 -27.60 4.72 -37.48
CA SER A 86 -27.56 4.17 -36.11
C SER A 86 -26.53 3.05 -35.95
N LYS A 87 -26.39 2.17 -36.96
CA LYS A 87 -25.41 1.07 -36.96
C LYS A 87 -23.97 1.54 -36.73
N LYS A 88 -23.57 2.69 -37.28
CA LYS A 88 -22.21 3.22 -37.11
C LYS A 88 -21.92 3.57 -35.64
N HIS A 89 -22.89 4.16 -34.95
CA HIS A 89 -22.75 4.52 -33.54
C HIS A 89 -22.68 3.27 -32.65
N TYR A 90 -23.54 2.28 -32.90
CA TYR A 90 -23.54 1.02 -32.14
C TYR A 90 -22.28 0.18 -32.37
N ASN A 91 -21.75 0.15 -33.61
CA ASN A 91 -20.49 -0.54 -33.86
C ASN A 91 -19.31 0.14 -33.13
N ARG A 92 -19.27 1.48 -33.11
CA ARG A 92 -18.25 2.23 -32.37
C ARG A 92 -18.36 1.99 -30.86
N GLN A 93 -19.57 1.93 -30.32
CA GLN A 93 -19.82 1.57 -28.92
C GLN A 93 -19.28 0.16 -28.62
N ALA A 94 -19.63 -0.84 -29.43
CA ALA A 94 -19.16 -2.22 -29.23
C ALA A 94 -17.63 -2.33 -29.26
N ILE A 95 -16.97 -1.66 -30.22
CA ILE A 95 -15.50 -1.63 -30.30
C ILE A 95 -14.89 -0.96 -29.06
N LEU A 96 -15.41 0.20 -28.64
CA LEU A 96 -14.92 0.89 -27.44
C LEU A 96 -15.13 0.06 -26.16
N CYS A 97 -16.24 -0.66 -26.08
CA CYS A 97 -16.51 -1.58 -24.97
C CYS A 97 -15.46 -2.70 -24.94
N LEU A 98 -15.20 -3.33 -26.08
CA LEU A 98 -14.21 -4.40 -26.22
C LEU A 98 -12.78 -3.93 -25.92
N VAL A 99 -12.41 -2.74 -26.41
CA VAL A 99 -11.13 -2.10 -26.09
C VAL A 99 -11.00 -1.86 -24.58
N GLY A 100 -12.07 -1.37 -23.93
CA GLY A 100 -12.10 -1.18 -22.48
C GLY A 100 -11.88 -2.48 -21.71
N ILE A 101 -12.51 -3.58 -22.14
CA ILE A 101 -12.32 -4.91 -21.55
C ILE A 101 -10.87 -5.39 -21.73
N ILE A 102 -10.29 -5.24 -22.91
CA ILE A 102 -8.91 -5.66 -23.18
C ILE A 102 -7.92 -4.90 -22.28
N PHE A 103 -8.06 -3.57 -22.18
CA PHE A 103 -7.21 -2.77 -21.30
C PHE A 103 -7.40 -3.13 -19.83
N PHE A 104 -8.64 -3.39 -19.40
CA PHE A 104 -8.90 -3.87 -18.04
C PHE A 104 -8.19 -5.20 -17.77
N ILE A 105 -8.31 -6.20 -18.67
CA ILE A 105 -7.63 -7.50 -18.51
C ILE A 105 -6.12 -7.30 -18.40
N ILE A 106 -5.53 -6.48 -19.28
CA ILE A 106 -4.10 -6.18 -19.25
C ILE A 106 -3.72 -5.55 -17.90
N SER A 107 -4.52 -4.60 -17.40
CA SER A 107 -4.24 -3.91 -16.13
C SER A 107 -4.12 -4.86 -14.93
N VAL A 108 -4.92 -5.93 -14.90
CA VAL A 108 -4.91 -6.91 -13.80
C VAL A 108 -3.55 -7.63 -13.70
N PHE A 109 -2.88 -7.84 -14.82
CA PHE A 109 -1.58 -8.52 -14.86
C PHE A 109 -0.38 -7.59 -14.58
N LEU A 110 -0.57 -6.26 -14.57
CA LEU A 110 0.53 -5.31 -14.38
C LEU A 110 0.94 -5.09 -12.91
N GLY A 111 0.15 -5.56 -11.94
CA GLY A 111 0.49 -5.38 -10.53
C GLY A 111 1.59 -6.35 -10.09
N LYS A 112 2.69 -5.86 -9.53
CA LYS A 112 3.63 -6.71 -8.78
C LYS A 112 3.16 -6.83 -7.34
N GLU A 113 3.23 -8.04 -6.78
CA GLU A 113 2.95 -8.24 -5.37
C GLU A 113 3.84 -7.30 -4.56
N LYS A 114 3.23 -6.56 -3.64
CA LYS A 114 3.94 -5.60 -2.81
C LYS A 114 5.01 -6.37 -2.07
N SER A 115 6.28 -6.06 -2.32
CA SER A 115 7.35 -6.74 -1.59
C SER A 115 7.13 -6.48 -0.10
N ASP A 116 7.28 -7.53 0.70
CA ASP A 116 7.02 -7.57 2.14
C ASP A 116 8.03 -6.69 2.92
N ILE A 117 8.33 -5.47 2.46
CA ILE A 117 9.15 -4.45 3.11
C ILE A 117 8.63 -4.21 4.53
N SER A 118 7.31 -4.31 4.73
CA SER A 118 6.71 -4.26 6.07
C SER A 118 7.17 -5.43 6.96
N LYS A 119 7.24 -6.67 6.44
CA LYS A 119 7.78 -7.82 7.21
C LYS A 119 9.29 -7.73 7.39
N GLN A 120 10.04 -7.23 6.41
CA GLN A 120 11.49 -7.01 6.59
C GLN A 120 11.78 -5.92 7.62
N ASN A 121 11.01 -4.83 7.62
CA ASN A 121 11.15 -3.78 8.63
C ASN A 121 10.69 -4.27 10.00
N LEU A 122 9.60 -5.04 10.10
CA LEU A 122 9.19 -5.69 11.34
C LEU A 122 10.25 -6.67 11.87
N LEU A 123 10.90 -7.45 11.00
CA LEU A 123 11.98 -8.35 11.39
C LEU A 123 13.20 -7.56 11.89
N LYS A 124 13.59 -6.49 11.20
CA LYS A 124 14.67 -5.59 11.64
C LYS A 124 14.35 -4.92 12.98
N GLU A 125 13.12 -4.44 13.16
CA GLU A 125 12.67 -3.85 14.43
C GLU A 125 12.63 -4.88 15.56
N THR A 126 12.17 -6.10 15.28
CA THR A 126 12.14 -7.20 16.26
C THR A 126 13.55 -7.61 16.68
N GLU A 127 14.50 -7.69 15.74
CA GLU A 127 15.91 -7.95 16.03
C GLU A 127 16.53 -6.81 16.85
N THR A 128 16.20 -5.56 16.53
CA THR A 128 16.67 -4.38 17.27
C THR A 128 16.15 -4.39 18.71
N ILE A 129 14.86 -4.67 18.92
CA ILE A 129 14.26 -4.82 20.26
C ILE A 129 14.93 -5.95 21.05
N LYS A 130 15.24 -7.07 20.38
CA LYS A 130 15.93 -8.21 21.01
C LYS A 130 17.35 -7.84 21.44
N GLN A 131 18.10 -7.11 20.61
CA GLN A 131 19.44 -6.63 20.96
C GLN A 131 19.41 -5.62 22.11
N LEU A 132 18.46 -4.67 22.10
CA LEU A 132 18.28 -3.70 23.18
C LEU A 132 18.00 -4.40 24.52
N ARG A 133 17.12 -5.41 24.55
CA ARG A 133 16.86 -6.19 25.78
C ARG A 133 18.09 -6.91 26.33
N ILE A 134 18.94 -7.45 25.45
CA ILE A 134 20.20 -8.09 25.88
C ILE A 134 21.12 -7.04 26.49
N SER A 135 21.29 -5.89 25.83
CA SER A 135 22.15 -4.80 26.32
C SER A 135 21.66 -4.28 27.67
N ASP A 136 20.35 -4.08 27.86
CA ASP A 136 19.76 -3.70 29.14
C ASP A 136 20.04 -4.74 30.24
N SER A 137 19.94 -6.03 29.94
CA SER A 137 20.24 -7.08 30.91
C SER A 137 21.71 -7.07 31.35
N VAL A 138 22.63 -6.77 30.43
CA VAL A 138 24.06 -6.65 30.71
C VAL A 138 24.34 -5.40 31.53
N THR A 139 23.73 -4.27 31.16
CA THR A 139 23.84 -3.01 31.91
C THR A 139 23.31 -3.17 33.33
N LYS A 140 22.17 -3.84 33.51
CA LYS A 140 21.59 -4.13 34.84
C LYS A 140 22.49 -5.02 35.70
N LYS A 141 23.17 -6.01 35.08
CA LYS A 141 24.18 -6.82 35.78
C LYS A 141 25.40 -6.00 36.19
N LYS A 142 25.88 -5.10 35.34
CA LYS A 142 26.99 -4.18 35.66
C LYS A 142 26.64 -3.24 36.81
N ILE A 143 25.42 -2.70 36.83
CA ILE A 143 24.92 -1.85 37.92
C ILE A 143 24.95 -2.62 39.25
N ARG A 144 24.41 -3.84 39.30
CA ARG A 144 24.47 -4.69 40.51
C ARG A 144 25.90 -4.98 40.98
N LEU A 145 26.83 -5.22 40.05
CA LEU A 145 28.23 -5.44 40.40
C LEU A 145 28.88 -4.18 40.99
N LEU A 146 28.53 -3.01 40.48
CA LEU A 146 28.99 -1.73 41.01
C LEU A 146 28.42 -1.48 42.41
N GLU A 147 27.12 -1.74 42.62
CA GLU A 147 26.48 -1.66 43.95
C GLU A 147 27.19 -2.58 44.96
N LEU A 148 27.43 -3.84 44.61
CA LEU A 148 28.16 -4.78 45.48
C LEU A 148 29.60 -4.31 45.79
N LYS A 149 30.27 -3.67 44.82
CA LYS A 149 31.59 -3.09 45.05
C LYS A 149 31.54 -1.90 46.00
N ILE A 150 30.57 -1.00 45.84
CA ILE A 150 30.35 0.14 46.72
C ILE A 150 30.12 -0.36 48.16
N ASP A 151 29.20 -1.30 48.36
CA ASP A 151 28.93 -1.91 49.67
C ASP A 151 30.19 -2.53 50.30
N SER A 152 31.02 -3.20 49.48
CA SER A 152 32.26 -3.81 49.95
C SER A 152 33.31 -2.78 50.36
N LEU A 153 33.39 -1.65 49.64
CA LEU A 153 34.32 -0.57 49.92
C LEU A 153 33.88 0.24 51.14
N GLU A 154 32.59 0.50 51.30
CA GLU A 154 32.05 1.12 52.52
C GLU A 154 32.38 0.27 53.75
N LYS A 155 32.15 -1.05 53.69
CA LYS A 155 32.53 -1.97 54.77
C LYS A 155 34.03 -1.95 55.09
N GLN A 156 34.89 -1.87 54.07
CA GLN A 156 36.34 -1.77 54.25
C GLN A 156 36.74 -0.43 54.88
N GLN A 157 36.09 0.68 54.52
CA GLN A 157 36.35 1.99 55.13
C GLN A 157 35.91 2.03 56.58
N SER A 158 34.72 1.52 56.91
CA SER A 158 34.26 1.41 58.30
C SER A 158 35.18 0.52 59.14
N GLN A 159 35.74 -0.56 58.58
CA GLN A 159 36.74 -1.37 59.29
C GLN A 159 38.07 -0.63 59.50
N LYS A 160 38.48 0.22 58.55
CA LYS A 160 39.73 0.99 58.63
C LYS A 160 39.65 2.12 59.66
N GLU A 161 38.47 2.73 59.84
CA GLU A 161 38.22 3.73 60.88
C GLU A 161 38.18 3.14 62.30
N LEU A 162 37.88 1.85 62.46
CA LEU A 162 37.91 1.17 63.76
C LEU A 162 39.29 0.63 64.17
N THR A 163 40.30 0.67 63.30
CA THR A 163 41.70 0.34 63.66
C THR A 163 42.49 1.62 63.98
N PRO A 164 42.93 1.85 65.23
CA PRO A 164 43.68 3.04 65.59
C PRO A 164 45.05 3.08 64.89
N PRO A 165 45.62 4.27 64.64
CA PRO A 165 46.92 4.40 63.99
C PRO A 165 47.99 3.68 64.82
N SER A 166 48.68 2.74 64.18
CA SER A 166 49.84 2.06 64.75
C SER A 166 50.92 3.12 65.06
N ILE A 167 51.21 3.28 66.34
CA ILE A 167 52.23 4.20 66.86
C ILE A 167 53.57 3.82 66.21
N ALA A 168 54.10 4.71 65.38
CA ALA A 168 55.44 4.60 64.83
C ALA A 168 56.45 4.51 65.99
N PRO A 169 57.43 3.58 65.96
CA PRO A 169 58.38 3.43 67.04
C PRO A 169 59.23 4.70 67.16
N ASN A 170 59.18 5.26 68.36
CA ASN A 170 59.90 6.43 68.82
C ASN A 170 61.41 6.14 68.78
N ASN A 171 62.11 6.63 67.74
CA ASN A 171 63.56 6.55 67.67
C ASN A 171 64.16 7.50 68.72
N LEU A 172 64.53 6.94 69.88
CA LEU A 172 65.35 7.60 70.88
C LEU A 172 66.67 8.05 70.22
N HIS A 173 66.80 9.36 70.03
CA HIS A 173 68.05 10.01 69.69
C HIS A 173 68.99 9.95 70.91
N VAL A 174 69.84 8.93 70.96
CA VAL A 174 70.94 8.85 71.92
C VAL A 174 72.11 9.68 71.38
N ALA A 175 72.30 10.86 71.95
CA ALA A 175 73.62 11.48 72.03
C ALA A 175 74.29 11.04 73.35
N PRO A 176 75.60 11.25 73.58
CA PRO A 176 76.75 11.50 72.69
C PRO A 176 77.94 10.56 73.03
N LYS A 177 79.10 10.72 72.38
CA LYS A 177 80.38 10.83 73.13
C LYS A 177 81.53 11.40 72.27
N PRO A 178 82.49 12.12 72.90
CA PRO A 178 83.53 12.89 72.26
C PRO A 178 84.88 12.14 72.23
N LYS A 179 85.66 12.37 71.17
CA LYS A 179 87.08 12.78 71.18
C LYS A 179 87.58 12.93 69.75
#